data_AF-A0A3M0ZG94-F1
#
_entry.id   AF-A0A3M0ZG94-F1
#
_cell.length_a   1.000
_cell.length_b   1.000
_cell.length_c   1.000
_cell.angle_alpha   90.00
_cell.angle_beta   90.00
_cell.angle_gamma   90.00
#
_symmetry.space_group_name_H-M   'P 1'
#
loop_
_entity.id
_entity.type
_entity.pdbx_description
1 polymer ?
#
loop_
_entity_poly.entity_id
_entity_poly.type
_entity_poly.pdbx_seq_one_letter_code
_entity_poly.pdbx_strand_id
1 'polypeptide(L)'
;MDDLPLGIAGHWTEERREVTRTAMPKVDPRTPVLVGVGAVVQREPDPQQALEPLELMAQALERAAEDAGKRDLLARADSIRAPRGLWEYPDPCRLLAKRFGAQNARTEIAELGILQTTL
;
A
#
# COMPACT_ATOMS: atom_id res chain seq x y z
N MET A 1 -21.76 52.45 28.80
CA MET A 1 -22.01 51.50 29.89
C MET A 1 -22.90 50.41 29.31
N ASP A 2 -22.40 49.73 28.29
CA ASP A 2 -21.40 48.64 28.34
C ASP A 2 -22.15 47.32 28.48
N ASP A 3 -22.26 46.61 27.36
CA ASP A 3 -21.94 45.19 27.26
C ASP A 3 -22.06 44.76 25.79
N LEU A 4 -20.91 44.57 25.13
CA LEU A 4 -20.79 43.84 23.88
C LEU A 4 -20.85 42.35 24.18
N PRO A 5 -21.57 41.54 23.38
CA PRO A 5 -21.14 40.19 23.09
C PRO A 5 -20.62 40.08 21.65
N LEU A 6 -19.42 39.54 21.58
CA LEU A 6 -18.73 39.03 20.40
C LEU A 6 -19.67 38.15 19.56
N GLY A 7 -19.97 38.59 18.35
CA GLY A 7 -20.65 37.81 17.33
C GLY A 7 -19.96 38.01 15.99
N ILE A 8 -18.78 37.41 15.82
CA ILE A 8 -18.18 37.26 14.49
C ILE A 8 -19.01 36.19 13.76
N ALA A 9 -20.15 36.61 13.22
CA ALA A 9 -20.90 35.83 12.25
C ALA A 9 -20.05 35.78 10.97
N GLY A 10 -19.12 34.82 10.93
CA GLY A 10 -18.42 34.45 9.71
C GLY A 10 -19.46 34.03 8.69
N HIS A 11 -19.71 34.91 7.72
CA HIS A 11 -20.40 34.60 6.49
C HIS A 11 -19.57 33.56 5.72
N TRP A 12 -19.73 32.29 6.08
CA TRP A 12 -19.29 31.17 5.24
C TRP A 12 -20.33 30.99 4.15
N THR A 13 -20.20 31.75 3.07
CA THR A 13 -20.86 31.38 1.81
C THR A 13 -20.22 30.06 1.34
N GLU A 14 -20.99 28.98 1.47
CA GLU A 14 -20.68 27.68 0.89
C GLU A 14 -20.71 27.81 -0.63
N GLU A 15 -19.61 28.28 -1.23
CA GLU A 15 -19.35 28.11 -2.65
C GLU A 15 -19.18 26.60 -2.90
N ARG A 16 -20.30 25.91 -3.13
CA ARG A 16 -20.29 24.61 -3.78
C ARG A 16 -19.79 24.80 -5.20
N ARG A 17 -18.46 24.79 -5.35
CA ARG A 17 -17.84 24.68 -6.67
C ARG A 17 -18.20 23.32 -7.21
N GLU A 18 -19.14 23.34 -8.16
CA GLU A 18 -19.41 22.22 -9.02
C GLU A 18 -18.09 21.87 -9.72
N VAL A 19 -17.51 20.74 -9.33
CA VAL A 19 -16.30 20.22 -9.99
C VAL A 19 -16.77 19.74 -11.36
N THR A 20 -16.74 20.64 -12.34
CA THR A 20 -17.02 20.32 -13.73
C THR A 20 -16.13 19.17 -14.12
N ARG A 21 -16.72 18.01 -14.40
CA ARG A 21 -16.01 16.80 -14.78
C ARG A 21 -15.39 17.04 -16.16
N THR A 22 -14.17 17.58 -16.16
CA THR A 22 -13.35 17.71 -17.38
C THR A 22 -13.34 16.35 -18.07
N ALA A 23 -13.68 16.33 -19.37
CA ALA A 23 -13.60 15.14 -20.18
C ALA A 23 -12.23 14.49 -19.97
N MET A 24 -12.21 13.27 -19.42
CA MET A 24 -10.94 12.59 -19.15
C MET A 24 -10.24 12.39 -20.50
N PRO A 25 -9.02 12.94 -20.68
CA PRO A 25 -8.25 12.62 -21.87
C PRO A 25 -8.08 11.11 -21.95
N LYS A 26 -8.12 10.55 -23.16
CA LYS A 26 -7.90 9.12 -23.39
C LYS A 26 -6.57 8.73 -22.75
N VAL A 27 -6.63 7.93 -21.69
CA VAL A 27 -5.44 7.44 -20.98
C VAL A 27 -4.67 6.48 -21.91
N ASP A 28 -3.33 6.61 -21.95
CA ASP A 28 -2.48 5.66 -22.67
C ASP A 28 -2.72 4.26 -22.08
N PRO A 29 -3.00 3.21 -22.88
CA PRO A 29 -3.16 1.84 -22.37
C PRO A 29 -1.97 1.32 -21.54
N ARG A 30 -0.80 1.96 -21.63
CA ARG A 30 0.42 1.63 -20.86
C ARG A 30 0.57 2.44 -19.58
N THR A 31 -0.36 3.36 -19.26
CA THR A 31 -0.32 4.10 -18.01
C THR A 31 -0.46 3.13 -16.83
N PRO A 32 0.53 3.04 -15.92
CA PRO A 32 0.43 2.15 -14.78
C PRO A 32 -0.66 2.62 -13.82
N VAL A 33 -1.38 1.66 -13.24
CA VAL A 33 -2.43 1.91 -12.25
C VAL A 33 -2.24 1.00 -11.05
N LEU A 34 -2.53 1.53 -9.86
CA LEU A 34 -2.60 0.73 -8.64
C LEU A 34 -4.01 0.13 -8.56
N VAL A 35 -4.09 -1.20 -8.64
CA VAL A 35 -5.39 -1.92 -8.71
C VAL A 35 -5.87 -2.45 -7.38
N GLY A 36 -4.98 -2.60 -6.39
CA GLY A 36 -5.36 -3.05 -5.05
C GLY A 36 -4.25 -2.83 -4.03
N VAL A 37 -4.64 -2.65 -2.78
CA VAL A 37 -3.75 -2.45 -1.64
C VAL A 37 -4.12 -3.36 -0.48
N GLY A 38 -3.13 -3.79 0.27
CA GLY A 38 -3.32 -4.67 1.42
C GLY A 38 -2.29 -4.40 2.49
N ALA A 39 -2.75 -4.30 3.73
CA ALA A 39 -1.91 -4.11 4.90
C ALA A 39 -2.34 -5.06 6.01
N VAL A 40 -1.36 -5.55 6.76
CA VAL A 40 -1.54 -6.41 7.93
C VAL A 40 -0.71 -5.83 9.05
N VAL A 41 -1.32 -5.68 10.21
CA VAL A 41 -0.63 -5.23 11.43
C VAL A 41 -0.84 -6.30 12.48
N GLN A 42 0.25 -6.82 13.02
CA GLN A 42 0.24 -7.66 14.21
C GLN A 42 0.82 -6.88 15.38
N ARG A 43 0.20 -7.02 16.55
CA ARG A 43 0.69 -6.51 17.83
C ARG A 43 0.74 -7.68 18.81
N GLU A 44 1.70 -8.57 18.61
CA GLU A 44 1.90 -9.76 19.44
C GLU A 44 3.19 -9.59 20.26
N PRO A 45 3.10 -9.49 21.60
CA PRO A 45 4.27 -9.36 22.46
C PRO A 45 5.07 -10.67 22.63
N ASP A 46 4.44 -11.84 22.46
CA ASP A 46 5.13 -13.13 22.54
C ASP A 46 5.67 -13.57 21.16
N PRO A 47 6.99 -13.60 20.95
CA PRO A 47 7.57 -13.99 19.67
C PRO A 47 7.20 -15.41 19.24
N GLN A 48 6.84 -16.31 20.16
CA GLN A 48 6.44 -17.68 19.83
C GLN A 48 5.03 -17.75 19.23
N GLN A 49 4.21 -16.72 19.44
CA GLN A 49 2.86 -16.58 18.90
C GLN A 49 2.82 -15.60 17.73
N ALA A 50 3.88 -14.82 17.54
CA ALA A 50 4.01 -13.89 16.43
C ALA A 50 4.02 -14.64 15.09
N LEU A 51 3.44 -14.02 14.07
CA LEU A 51 3.45 -14.57 12.72
C LEU A 51 4.81 -14.30 12.09
N GLU A 52 5.32 -15.30 11.39
CA GLU A 52 6.51 -15.13 10.56
C GLU A 52 6.33 -13.97 9.56
N PRO A 53 7.38 -13.15 9.30
CA PRO A 53 7.26 -12.01 8.38
C PRO A 53 6.78 -12.43 6.98
N LEU A 54 7.16 -13.62 6.50
CA LEU A 54 6.69 -14.16 5.22
C LEU A 54 5.17 -14.40 5.22
N GLU A 55 4.60 -14.83 6.34
CA GLU A 55 3.15 -15.00 6.46
C GLU A 55 2.42 -13.66 6.50
N LEU A 56 2.98 -12.66 7.17
CA LEU A 56 2.43 -11.29 7.14
C LEU A 56 2.44 -10.71 5.71
N MET A 57 3.52 -10.91 4.96
CA MET A 57 3.58 -10.51 3.55
C MET A 57 2.56 -11.25 2.69
N ALA A 58 2.40 -12.56 2.90
CA ALA A 58 1.42 -13.36 2.17
C ALA A 58 -0.01 -12.87 2.42
N GLN A 59 -0.37 -12.63 3.69
CA GLN A 59 -1.68 -12.07 4.05
C GLN A 59 -1.90 -10.68 3.46
N ALA A 60 -0.87 -9.83 3.43
CA ALA A 60 -0.96 -8.50 2.81
C ALA A 60 -1.20 -8.58 1.30
N LEU A 61 -0.53 -9.50 0.60
CA LEU A 61 -0.75 -9.76 -0.83
C LEU A 61 -2.15 -10.30 -1.12
N GLU A 62 -2.65 -11.20 -0.27
CA GLU A 62 -4.03 -11.71 -0.39
C GLU A 62 -5.06 -10.60 -0.23
N ARG A 63 -4.91 -9.73 0.77
CA ARG A 63 -5.78 -8.55 0.96
C ARG A 63 -5.71 -7.60 -0.24
N ALA A 64 -4.52 -7.37 -0.80
CA ALA A 64 -4.36 -6.54 -2.00
C ALA A 64 -5.06 -7.13 -3.22
N ALA A 65 -5.04 -8.45 -3.38
CA ALA A 65 -5.71 -9.12 -4.49
C ALA A 65 -7.24 -9.16 -4.31
N GLU A 66 -7.71 -9.23 -3.07
CA GLU A 66 -9.12 -9.06 -2.70
C GLU A 66 -9.63 -7.65 -3.00
N ASP A 67 -8.87 -6.62 -2.60
CA ASP A 67 -9.17 -5.21 -2.91
C ASP A 67 -9.23 -4.96 -4.43
N ALA A 68 -8.34 -5.60 -5.19
CA ALA A 68 -8.39 -5.58 -6.66
C ALA A 68 -9.56 -6.38 -7.28
N GLY A 69 -10.31 -7.15 -6.48
CA GLY A 69 -11.39 -8.02 -6.94
C GLY A 69 -10.94 -9.18 -7.84
N LYS A 70 -9.63 -9.49 -7.87
CA LYS A 70 -9.01 -10.43 -8.82
C LYS A 70 -7.83 -11.16 -8.18
N ARG A 71 -8.12 -12.30 -7.53
CA ARG A 71 -7.10 -13.13 -6.88
C ARG A 71 -6.08 -13.73 -7.85
N ASP A 72 -6.45 -13.95 -9.13
CA ASP A 72 -5.56 -14.49 -10.17
C ASP A 72 -4.37 -13.59 -10.49
N LEU A 73 -4.44 -12.30 -10.13
CA LEU A 73 -3.33 -11.36 -10.29
C LEU A 73 -2.05 -11.82 -9.56
N LEU A 74 -2.18 -12.51 -8.42
CA LEU A 74 -1.03 -12.99 -7.66
C LEU A 74 -0.21 -14.02 -8.45
N ALA A 75 -0.87 -14.90 -9.22
CA ALA A 75 -0.21 -15.90 -10.06
C ALA A 75 0.34 -15.32 -11.37
N ARG A 76 -0.18 -14.16 -11.79
CA ARG A 76 0.17 -13.48 -13.04
C ARG A 76 1.25 -12.41 -12.87
N ALA A 77 1.76 -12.20 -11.66
CA ALA A 77 2.75 -11.19 -11.39
C ALA A 77 4.07 -11.50 -12.15
N ASP A 78 4.51 -10.56 -12.99
CA ASP A 78 5.80 -10.64 -13.68
C ASP A 78 6.98 -10.19 -12.80
N SER A 79 6.69 -9.45 -11.73
CA SER A 79 7.70 -8.98 -10.78
C SER A 79 7.15 -8.87 -9.37
N ILE A 80 7.97 -9.25 -8.38
CA ILE A 80 7.68 -9.11 -6.95
C ILE A 80 8.88 -8.42 -6.30
N ARG A 81 8.61 -7.36 -5.54
CA ARG A 81 9.64 -6.53 -4.93
C ARG A 81 9.30 -6.32 -3.45
N ALA A 82 10.30 -6.39 -2.59
CA ALA A 82 10.13 -6.08 -1.17
C ALA A 82 11.33 -5.28 -0.65
N PRO A 83 11.15 -4.37 0.32
CA PRO A 83 12.28 -3.80 1.04
C PRO A 83 13.00 -4.87 1.87
N ARG A 84 14.29 -4.70 2.16
CA ARG A 84 15.00 -5.51 3.15
C ARG A 84 14.37 -5.29 4.54
N GLY A 85 14.07 -6.39 5.22
CA GLY A 85 13.67 -6.39 6.62
C GLY A 85 14.48 -7.42 7.42
N LEU A 86 13.98 -7.77 8.59
CA LEU A 86 14.68 -8.62 9.55
C LEU A 86 14.20 -10.07 9.42
N TRP A 87 14.98 -10.88 8.70
CA TRP A 87 14.75 -12.31 8.49
C TRP A 87 16.04 -12.98 7.98
N GLU A 88 16.08 -14.31 8.05
CA GLU A 88 17.27 -15.09 7.66
C GLU A 88 17.22 -15.64 6.22
N TYR A 89 16.07 -15.54 5.54
CA TYR A 89 15.93 -16.05 4.18
C TYR A 89 16.53 -15.10 3.12
N PRO A 90 17.23 -15.64 2.09
CA PRO A 90 17.84 -14.81 1.05
C PRO A 90 16.83 -14.04 0.18
N ASP A 91 15.68 -14.65 -0.16
CA ASP A 91 14.71 -14.08 -1.10
C ASP A 91 13.26 -14.44 -0.70
N PRO A 92 12.62 -13.63 0.18
CA PRO A 92 11.20 -13.81 0.51
C PRO A 92 10.29 -13.66 -0.71
N CYS A 93 10.64 -12.80 -1.68
CA CYS A 93 9.84 -12.60 -2.88
C CYS A 93 9.77 -13.87 -3.73
N ARG A 94 10.85 -14.67 -3.81
CA ARG A 94 10.86 -15.97 -4.49
C ARG A 94 10.01 -17.00 -3.77
N LEU A 95 9.99 -16.98 -2.45
CA LEU A 95 9.13 -17.86 -1.65
C LEU A 95 7.64 -17.51 -1.89
N LEU A 96 7.29 -16.22 -1.92
CA LEU A 96 5.94 -15.76 -2.25
C LEU A 96 5.57 -16.08 -3.70
N ALA A 97 6.48 -15.90 -4.65
CA ALA A 97 6.30 -16.26 -6.05
C ALA A 97 5.93 -17.75 -6.20
N LYS A 98 6.65 -18.63 -5.50
CA LYS A 98 6.35 -20.07 -5.47
C LYS A 98 4.98 -20.34 -4.84
N ARG A 99 4.67 -19.70 -3.70
CA ARG A 99 3.40 -19.86 -2.97
C ARG A 99 2.19 -19.49 -3.84
N PHE A 100 2.28 -18.40 -4.60
CA PHE A 100 1.18 -17.90 -5.42
C PHE A 100 1.19 -18.38 -6.89
N GLY A 101 2.13 -19.24 -7.27
CA GLY A 101 2.22 -19.79 -8.62
C GLY A 101 2.88 -18.88 -9.67
N ALA A 102 3.44 -17.72 -9.26
CA ALA A 102 4.15 -16.79 -10.12
C ALA A 102 5.64 -17.15 -10.28
N GLN A 103 5.95 -18.40 -10.61
CA GLN A 103 7.33 -18.93 -10.57
C GLN A 103 8.32 -18.17 -11.46
N ASN A 104 7.84 -17.58 -12.56
CA ASN A 104 8.64 -16.83 -13.52
C ASN A 104 8.82 -15.35 -13.14
N ALA A 105 8.23 -14.90 -12.03
CA ALA A 105 8.38 -13.52 -11.58
C ALA A 105 9.85 -13.17 -11.33
N ARG A 106 10.25 -11.98 -11.75
CA ARG A 106 11.50 -11.37 -11.30
C ARG A 106 11.36 -10.98 -9.82
N THR A 107 12.34 -11.33 -9.01
CA THR A 107 12.35 -11.03 -7.57
C THR A 107 13.46 -10.06 -7.26
N GLU A 108 13.17 -9.02 -6.48
CA GLU A 108 14.15 -8.01 -6.10
C GLU A 108 13.94 -7.58 -4.64
N ILE A 109 15.02 -7.59 -3.86
CA ILE A 109 15.05 -7.02 -2.52
C ILE A 109 15.69 -5.63 -2.62
N ALA A 110 14.92 -4.60 -2.30
CA ALA A 110 15.42 -3.24 -2.26
C ALA A 110 16.07 -2.99 -0.90
N GLU A 111 17.37 -2.69 -0.90
CA GLU A 111 18.03 -2.17 0.29
C GLU A 111 17.35 -0.87 0.71
N LEU A 112 16.96 -0.77 1.98
CA LEU A 112 16.55 0.51 2.54
C LEU A 112 17.79 1.41 2.49
N GLY A 113 17.66 2.54 1.80
CA GLY A 113 18.76 3.51 1.69
C GLY A 113 19.28 3.91 3.06
N ILE A 114 20.56 4.31 3.13
CA ILE A 114 21.18 4.83 4.36
C ILE A 114 20.29 5.93 4.93
N LEU A 115 19.83 5.75 6.17
CA LEU A 115 19.11 6.78 6.91
C LEU A 115 20.04 7.99 7.02
N GLN A 116 19.78 9.03 6.23
CA GLN A 116 20.45 10.32 6.34
C GLN A 116 19.89 11.01 7.58
N THR A 117 20.31 10.58 8.77
CA THR A 117 20.14 11.41 9.94
C THR A 117 21.15 12.54 9.79
N THR A 118 20.68 13.70 9.35
CA THR A 118 21.48 14.92 9.34
C THR A 118 21.95 15.21 10.77
N LEU A 119 23.22 15.58 10.84
CA LEU A 119 24.04 15.90 12.01
C LEU A 119 23.37 16.83 13.03
#